data_AF-A0A4Q9KD33-F1
#
_entry.id   AF-A0A4Q9KD33-F1
#
_cell.length_a   1.000
_cell.length_b   1.000
_cell.length_c   1.000
_cell.angle_alpha   90.00
_cell.angle_beta   90.00
_cell.angle_gamma   90.00
#
_symmetry.space_group_name_H-M   'P 1'
#
loop_
_entity.id
_entity.type
_entity.pdbx_description
1 polymer ?
#
loop_
_entity_poly.entity_id
_entity_poly.type
_entity_poly.pdbx_seq_one_letter_code
_entity_poly.pdbx_strand_id
1 'polypeptide(L)'
;MSDRPAVSYDADGPGAEMVRTWLLQLGADPVDRAAPGASDLPSTPQHADVERAEVASFVRGLRGSERTRWERFDDHGSAENWPRGSF
;
A
#
# COMPACT_ATOMS: atom_id res chain seq x y z
N MET A 1 6.13 14.91 5.32
CA MET A 1 6.29 13.64 6.04
C MET A 1 5.99 12.54 5.03
N SER A 2 6.88 11.56 4.89
CA SER A 2 6.88 10.62 3.77
C SER A 2 5.59 9.81 3.70
N ASP A 3 4.77 10.09 2.69
CA ASP A 3 3.59 9.33 2.27
C ASP A 3 4.06 8.01 1.62
N ARG A 4 4.61 7.10 2.44
CA ARG A 4 5.02 5.78 1.99
C ARG A 4 4.10 4.75 2.63
N PRO A 5 3.54 3.81 1.85
CA PRO A 5 2.71 2.77 2.42
C PRO A 5 3.57 1.88 3.33
N ALA A 6 3.13 1.71 4.56
CA ALA A 6 3.72 0.76 5.50
C ALA A 6 3.31 -0.66 5.11
N VAL A 7 4.28 -1.56 5.07
CA VAL A 7 4.12 -2.93 4.58
C VAL A 7 4.83 -3.88 5.52
N SER A 8 4.13 -4.91 6.00
CA SER A 8 4.76 -5.93 6.82
C SER A 8 5.58 -6.90 5.96
N TYR A 9 6.74 -7.33 6.46
CA TYR A 9 7.58 -8.35 5.84
C TYR A 9 8.15 -9.29 6.91
N ASP A 10 8.44 -10.53 6.55
CA ASP A 10 9.09 -11.52 7.41
C ASP A 10 10.61 -11.27 7.36
N ALA A 11 11.19 -10.87 8.49
CA ALA A 11 12.62 -10.60 8.59
C ALA A 11 13.47 -11.88 8.64
N ASP A 12 12.87 -12.99 9.09
CA ASP A 12 13.50 -14.31 9.17
C ASP A 12 13.28 -15.18 7.91
N GLY A 13 12.48 -14.67 6.96
CA GLY A 13 12.08 -15.39 5.76
C GLY A 13 13.17 -15.52 4.68
N PRO A 14 13.03 -16.45 3.74
CA PRO A 14 13.96 -16.60 2.62
C PRO A 14 13.98 -15.31 1.78
N GLY A 15 15.16 -14.73 1.61
CA GLY A 15 15.32 -13.50 0.83
C GLY A 15 14.84 -12.22 1.54
N ALA A 16 14.67 -12.23 2.86
CA ALA A 16 14.22 -11.07 3.64
C ALA A 16 14.98 -9.77 3.33
N GLU A 17 16.32 -9.82 3.28
CA GLU A 17 17.17 -8.67 2.95
C GLU A 17 16.92 -8.13 1.53
N MET A 18 16.68 -9.04 0.58
CA MET A 18 16.41 -8.69 -0.82
C MET A 18 15.03 -8.04 -0.95
N VAL A 19 14.01 -8.61 -0.30
CA VAL A 19 12.65 -8.07 -0.28
C VAL A 19 12.59 -6.72 0.42
N ARG A 20 13.26 -6.57 1.56
CA ARG A 20 13.41 -5.29 2.26
C ARG A 20 14.04 -4.23 1.35
N THR A 21 15.09 -4.59 0.63
CA THR A 21 15.75 -3.70 -0.33
C THR A 21 14.79 -3.28 -1.45
N TRP A 22 14.02 -4.21 -2.00
CA TRP A 22 13.04 -3.89 -3.05
C TRP A 22 11.94 -2.97 -2.53
N LEU A 23 11.39 -3.21 -1.34
CA LEU A 23 10.38 -2.35 -0.73
C LEU A 23 10.88 -0.90 -0.58
N LEU A 24 12.09 -0.71 -0.08
CA LEU A 24 12.71 0.62 0.04
C LEU A 24 12.89 1.29 -1.33
N GLN A 25 13.38 0.56 -2.33
CA GLN A 25 13.56 1.08 -3.69
C GLN A 25 12.23 1.44 -4.38
N LEU A 26 11.16 0.70 -4.07
CA LEU A 26 9.80 0.95 -4.55
C LEU A 26 9.08 2.04 -3.73
N GLY A 27 9.75 2.59 -2.71
CA GLY A 27 9.22 3.65 -1.86
C GLY A 27 8.10 3.18 -0.93
N ALA A 28 8.12 1.94 -0.48
CA ALA A 28 7.35 1.45 0.65
C ALA A 28 8.18 1.55 1.95
N ASP A 29 7.50 1.52 3.10
CA ASP A 29 8.13 1.47 4.42
C ASP A 29 8.03 0.04 4.97
N PRO A 30 9.13 -0.75 4.96
CA PRO A 30 9.12 -2.12 5.43
C PRO A 30 9.09 -2.18 6.96
N VAL A 31 8.09 -2.85 7.50
CA VAL A 31 7.92 -3.09 8.94
C VAL A 31 8.07 -4.58 9.20
N ASP A 32 8.90 -4.96 10.16
CA ASP A 32 9.04 -6.36 10.56
C ASP A 32 7.69 -6.88 11.06
N ARG A 33 7.26 -8.04 10.55
CA ARG A 33 6.04 -8.72 10.98
C ARG A 33 6.02 -9.01 12.48
N ALA A 34 7.18 -9.21 13.10
CA ALA A 34 7.31 -9.42 14.54
C ALA A 34 7.19 -8.11 15.36
N ALA A 35 7.23 -6.94 14.71
CA ALA A 35 7.15 -5.66 15.40
C ALA A 35 5.74 -5.40 15.96
N PRO A 36 5.62 -4.73 17.13
CA PRO A 36 4.34 -4.32 17.67
C PRO A 36 3.64 -3.35 16.71
N GLY A 37 2.42 -3.70 16.28
CA GLY A 37 1.63 -2.93 15.31
C GLY A 37 1.73 -3.38 13.86
N ALA A 38 2.56 -4.39 13.55
CA ALA A 38 2.67 -4.93 12.19
C ALA A 38 1.48 -5.83 11.77
N SER A 39 0.68 -6.31 12.73
CA SER A 39 -0.42 -7.25 12.49
C SER A 39 -1.52 -6.67 11.59
N ASP A 40 -1.73 -5.37 11.64
CA ASP A 40 -2.72 -4.66 10.81
C ASP A 40 -2.14 -4.18 9.46
N LEU A 41 -0.83 -4.34 9.25
CA LEU A 41 -0.17 -3.92 8.02
C LEU A 41 -0.25 -5.00 6.94
N PRO A 42 -0.50 -4.61 5.67
CA PRO A 42 -0.56 -5.55 4.58
C PRO A 42 0.81 -6.21 4.37
N SER A 43 0.82 -7.54 4.29
CA SER A 43 2.05 -8.32 4.15
C SER A 43 2.51 -8.42 2.70
N THR A 44 3.79 -8.15 2.47
CA THR A 44 4.40 -8.35 1.16
C THR A 44 4.55 -9.84 0.82
N PRO A 45 4.40 -10.22 -0.46
CA PRO A 45 4.68 -11.58 -0.89
C PRO A 45 6.11 -11.99 -0.53
N GLN A 46 6.26 -13.12 0.15
CA GLN A 46 7.55 -13.72 0.48
C GLN A 46 7.45 -15.24 0.44
N HIS A 47 8.03 -15.83 -0.59
CA HIS A 47 8.21 -17.26 -0.80
C HIS A 47 9.56 -17.50 -1.49
N ALA A 48 10.01 -18.76 -1.57
CA ALA A 48 11.34 -19.12 -2.06
C ALA A 48 11.66 -18.52 -3.45
N ASP A 49 10.66 -18.47 -4.34
CA ASP A 49 10.81 -17.98 -5.72
C ASP A 49 10.21 -16.58 -5.94
N VAL A 50 10.10 -15.75 -4.89
CA VAL A 50 9.48 -14.42 -5.03
C VAL A 50 10.27 -13.52 -5.97
N GLU A 51 9.56 -12.94 -6.95
CA GLU A 51 10.16 -12.03 -7.91
C GLU A 51 9.95 -10.57 -7.52
N ARG A 52 10.91 -9.70 -7.89
CA ARG A 52 10.81 -8.25 -7.69
C ARG A 52 9.55 -7.66 -8.32
N ALA A 53 9.11 -8.21 -9.46
CA ALA A 53 7.93 -7.74 -10.19
C ALA A 53 6.62 -7.93 -9.39
N GLU A 54 6.54 -8.98 -8.58
CA GLU A 54 5.41 -9.26 -7.71
C GLU A 54 5.34 -8.24 -6.57
N VAL A 55 6.48 -8.00 -5.91
CA VAL A 55 6.60 -6.96 -4.85
C VAL A 55 6.28 -5.58 -5.41
N ALA A 56 6.73 -5.26 -6.63
CA ALA A 56 6.41 -4.01 -7.30
C ALA A 56 4.91 -3.85 -7.60
N SER A 57 4.27 -4.93 -8.06
CA SER A 57 2.82 -4.95 -8.34
C SER A 57 2.01 -4.76 -7.06
N PHE A 58 2.44 -5.40 -5.97
CA PHE A 58 1.84 -5.25 -4.65
C PHE A 58 1.92 -3.80 -4.14
N VAL A 59 3.12 -3.20 -4.11
CA VAL A 59 3.31 -1.81 -3.66
C VAL A 59 2.51 -0.83 -4.51
N ARG A 60 2.44 -1.06 -5.83
CA ARG A 60 1.60 -0.25 -6.74
C ARG A 60 0.11 -0.38 -6.41
N GLY A 61 -0.36 -1.57 -6.06
CA GLY A 61 -1.74 -1.83 -5.67
C GLY A 61 -2.17 -1.10 -4.39
N LEU A 62 -1.26 -0.98 -3.42
CA LEU A 62 -1.50 -0.21 -2.19
C LEU A 62 -1.76 1.27 -2.49
N ARG A 63 -0.87 1.88 -3.28
CA ARG A 63 -1.02 3.29 -3.71
C ARG A 63 -2.29 3.55 -4.53
N GLY A 64 -2.73 2.56 -5.30
CA GLY A 64 -4.00 2.64 -6.05
C GLY A 64 -5.24 2.52 -5.15
N SER A 65 -5.16 1.68 -4.12
CA SER A 65 -6.27 1.45 -3.17
C SER A 65 -6.46 2.62 -2.21
N GLU A 66 -5.39 3.33 -1.86
CA GLU A 66 -5.47 4.57 -1.08
C GLU A 66 -6.28 5.65 -1.80
N ARG A 67 -6.15 5.77 -3.13
CA ARG A 67 -6.99 6.70 -3.93
C ARG A 67 -8.47 6.32 -3.88
N THR A 68 -8.80 5.04 -4.05
CA THR A 68 -10.19 4.55 -4.03
C THR A 68 -10.85 4.65 -2.65
N ARG A 69 -10.08 4.57 -1.56
CA ARG A 69 -10.62 4.64 -0.19
C ARG A 69 -11.11 6.04 0.16
N TRP A 70 -10.47 7.09 -0.37
CA TRP A 70 -10.94 8.47 -0.23
C TRP A 70 -12.15 8.77 -1.15
N GLU A 71 -12.19 8.23 -2.37
CA GLU A 71 -13.32 8.45 -3.29
C GLU A 71 -14.66 7.83 -2.81
N ARG A 72 -14.64 6.78 -1.97
CA ARG A 72 -15.88 6.18 -1.43
C ARG A 72 -16.41 6.84 -0.17
N PHE A 73 -15.64 7.70 0.50
CA PHE A 73 -16.10 8.36 1.73
C PHE A 73 -16.80 9.71 1.47
N ASP A 74 -16.66 10.27 0.26
CA ASP A 74 -17.36 11.49 -0.16
C ASP A 74 -18.75 11.23 -0.79
N ASP A 75 -19.16 9.96 -1.01
CA ASP A 75 -20.43 9.63 -1.68
C ASP A 75 -21.63 9.40 -0.72
N HIS A 76 -21.60 9.96 0.50
CA HIS A 76 -22.78 9.96 1.37
C HIS A 76 -22.88 11.24 2.21
N GLY A 77 -23.45 12.30 1.63
CA GLY A 77 -23.70 13.54 2.36
C GLY A 77 -24.32 14.69 1.58
N SER A 78 -25.51 14.46 1.01
CA SER A 78 -26.58 15.47 0.85
C SER A 78 -26.39 16.69 -0.07
N ALA A 79 -27.28 16.71 -1.07
CA ALA A 79 -28.20 17.80 -1.37
C ALA A 79 -27.67 19.09 -2.05
N GLU A 80 -28.25 19.28 -3.24
CA GLU A 80 -28.75 20.56 -3.77
C GLU A 80 -27.81 21.48 -4.57
N ASN A 81 -28.14 21.51 -5.86
CA ASN A 81 -28.36 22.71 -6.68
C ASN A 81 -27.13 23.38 -7.31
N TRP A 82 -26.86 23.03 -8.57
CA TRP A 82 -26.33 23.99 -9.53
C TRP A 82 -27.19 23.94 -10.80
N PRO A 83 -27.95 25.00 -11.13
CA PRO A 83 -28.76 25.01 -12.33
C PRO A 83 -27.86 25.04 -13.56
N ARG A 84 -28.21 24.18 -14.52
CA ARG A 84 -27.75 24.29 -15.90
C ARG A 84 -28.20 25.63 -16.47
N GLY A 85 -27.27 26.33 -17.12
CA GLY A 85 -27.59 27.55 -17.85
C GLY A 85 -26.40 28.07 -18.64
N SER A 86 -26.19 27.49 -19.83
CA SER A 86 -25.49 28.15 -20.93
C SER A 86 -26.26 29.39 -21.34
N PHE A 87 -25.60 30.55 -21.48
CA PHE A 87 -25.68 31.52 -22.59
C PHE A 87 -24.70 32.67 -22.33
#